data_AF-A0A817LPD5-F1
#
_entry.id   AF-A0A817LPD5-F1
#
_cell.length_a   1.000
_cell.length_b   1.000
_cell.length_c   1.000
_cell.angle_alpha   90.00
_cell.angle_beta   90.00
_cell.angle_gamma   90.00
#
_symmetry.space_group_name_H-M   'P 1'
#
loop_
_entity.id
_entity.type
_entity.pdbx_description
1 polymer ?
#
loop_
_entity_poly.entity_id
_entity_poly.type
_entity_poly.pdbx_seq_one_letter_code
_entity_poly.pdbx_strand_id
1 'polypeptide(L)'
;MPENFNQFRRSLITYLKGVIEEKQLGEIYVKRTDDAFGFATGALFISKVFDEKSQEKIKHIVEEIRLTFIETLPNIQWMDLETRQQAQIKAQMIIDRLGYPKWLEDERNIDRFYQDLNLSSTNNPMINIILVRRFQKEQNLKKLGQRPDIEEWTMTPIDVNAYYAPWKNMIVFPAGILQTPFFDANIPISLNFGSIASIIGRK
;
A
#
# COMPACT_ATOMS: atom_id res chain seq x y z
N MET A 1 -25.31 -15.53 3.60
CA MET A 1 -25.31 -15.82 2.16
C MET A 1 -25.91 -17.21 1.97
N PRO A 2 -26.75 -17.42 0.94
CA PRO A 2 -27.34 -18.75 0.67
C PRO A 2 -26.26 -19.79 0.37
N GLU A 3 -26.47 -21.01 0.83
CA GLU A 3 -25.50 -22.12 0.75
C GLU A 3 -25.15 -22.47 -0.71
N ASN A 4 -26.15 -22.45 -1.60
CA ASN A 4 -25.98 -22.66 -3.05
C ASN A 4 -25.01 -21.66 -3.70
N PHE A 5 -25.01 -20.40 -3.26
CA PHE A 5 -24.10 -19.40 -3.81
C PHE A 5 -22.65 -19.68 -3.41
N ASN A 6 -22.42 -20.08 -2.15
CA ASN A 6 -21.09 -20.41 -1.67
C ASN A 6 -20.55 -21.66 -2.38
N GLN A 7 -21.39 -22.66 -2.63
CA GLN A 7 -21.01 -23.87 -3.37
C GLN A 7 -20.62 -23.55 -4.82
N PHE A 8 -21.41 -22.74 -5.53
CA PHE A 8 -21.06 -22.29 -6.89
C PHE A 8 -19.77 -21.46 -6.92
N ARG A 9 -19.62 -20.53 -5.97
CA ARG A 9 -18.40 -19.73 -5.85
C ARG A 9 -17.18 -20.62 -5.62
N ARG A 10 -17.29 -21.66 -4.79
CA ARG A 10 -16.21 -22.62 -4.53
C ARG A 10 -15.81 -23.36 -5.80
N SER A 11 -16.77 -23.95 -6.52
CA SER A 11 -16.47 -24.69 -7.76
C SER A 11 -15.78 -23.80 -8.79
N LEU A 12 -16.22 -22.55 -8.93
CA LEU A 12 -15.59 -21.58 -9.81
C LEU A 12 -14.16 -21.22 -9.37
N ILE A 13 -13.91 -21.01 -8.08
CA ILE A 13 -12.57 -20.72 -7.55
C ILE A 13 -11.63 -21.90 -7.78
N THR A 14 -12.10 -23.14 -7.55
CA THR A 14 -11.33 -24.35 -7.81
C THR A 14 -10.97 -24.47 -9.29
N TYR A 15 -11.92 -24.22 -10.19
CA TYR A 15 -11.66 -24.24 -11.63
C TYR A 15 -10.64 -23.17 -12.06
N LEU A 16 -10.78 -21.95 -11.56
CA LEU A 16 -9.92 -20.82 -11.97
C LEU A 16 -8.53 -20.83 -11.34
N LYS A 17 -8.38 -21.37 -10.13
CA LYS A 17 -7.15 -21.23 -9.32
C LYS A 17 -6.56 -22.56 -8.85
N GLY A 18 -7.21 -23.70 -9.12
CA GLY A 18 -6.80 -25.01 -8.61
C GLY A 18 -6.92 -25.14 -7.08
N VAL A 19 -7.56 -24.19 -6.39
CA VAL A 19 -7.68 -24.18 -4.93
C VAL A 19 -8.82 -25.10 -4.52
N ILE A 20 -8.48 -26.20 -3.84
CA ILE A 20 -9.44 -27.22 -3.37
C ILE A 20 -9.93 -26.91 -1.96
N GLU A 21 -9.09 -26.26 -1.14
CA GLU A 21 -9.36 -25.96 0.25
C GLU A 21 -9.72 -24.48 0.43
N GLU A 22 -10.82 -24.20 1.15
CA GLU A 22 -11.26 -22.81 1.37
C GLU A 22 -10.43 -22.16 2.49
N LYS A 23 -10.11 -20.88 2.33
CA LYS A 23 -9.50 -20.09 3.39
C LYS A 23 -10.35 -20.15 4.66
N GLN A 24 -9.68 -20.13 5.82
CA GLN A 24 -10.37 -20.06 7.10
C GLN A 24 -11.29 -18.85 7.15
N LEU A 25 -12.47 -19.02 7.73
CA LEU A 25 -13.51 -18.00 7.76
C LEU A 25 -13.01 -16.69 8.41
N GLY A 26 -12.16 -16.80 9.43
CA GLY A 26 -11.50 -15.68 10.08
C GLY A 26 -10.67 -14.83 9.11
N GLU A 27 -9.83 -15.45 8.28
CA GLU A 27 -9.01 -14.74 7.28
C GLU A 27 -9.87 -13.99 6.26
N ILE A 28 -11.00 -14.58 5.86
CA ILE A 28 -11.94 -13.95 4.93
C ILE A 28 -12.54 -12.69 5.56
N TYR A 29 -12.92 -12.75 6.84
CA TYR A 29 -13.48 -11.59 7.54
C TYR A 29 -12.44 -10.51 7.80
N VAL A 30 -11.23 -10.87 8.25
CA VAL A 30 -10.11 -9.92 8.41
C VAL A 30 -9.86 -9.19 7.10
N LYS A 31 -9.69 -9.93 6.00
CA LYS A 31 -9.47 -9.31 4.68
C LYS A 31 -10.61 -8.37 4.27
N ARG A 32 -11.87 -8.72 4.55
CA ARG A 32 -13.01 -7.85 4.21
C ARG A 32 -13.03 -6.58 5.05
N THR A 33 -12.64 -6.67 6.32
CA THR A 33 -12.50 -5.50 7.19
C THR A 33 -11.38 -4.62 6.69
N ASP A 34 -10.25 -5.18 6.28
CA ASP A 34 -9.12 -4.45 5.69
C ASP A 34 -9.50 -3.77 4.37
N ASP A 35 -10.19 -4.47 3.47
CA ASP A 35 -10.69 -3.91 2.21
C ASP A 35 -11.68 -2.73 2.44
N ALA A 36 -12.35 -2.70 3.59
CA ALA A 36 -13.36 -1.69 3.93
C ALA A 36 -12.79 -0.51 4.74
N PHE A 37 -11.90 -0.80 5.69
CA PHE A 37 -11.43 0.10 6.72
C PHE A 37 -9.90 0.14 6.82
N GLY A 38 -9.18 -0.18 5.74
CA GLY A 38 -7.74 -0.39 5.77
C GLY A 38 -6.90 0.78 6.29
N PHE A 39 -7.38 2.03 6.20
CA PHE A 39 -6.72 3.15 6.87
C PHE A 39 -6.92 3.15 8.39
N ALA A 40 -8.10 2.76 8.89
CA ALA A 40 -8.37 2.66 10.32
C ALA A 40 -7.65 1.44 10.93
N THR A 41 -7.75 0.26 10.28
CA THR A 41 -6.97 -0.91 10.72
C THR A 41 -5.47 -0.69 10.54
N GLY A 42 -5.08 0.10 9.53
CA GLY A 42 -3.71 0.59 9.34
C GLY A 42 -3.18 1.39 10.52
N ALA A 43 -3.94 2.35 11.05
CA ALA A 43 -3.54 3.11 12.24
C ALA A 43 -3.31 2.21 13.47
N LEU A 44 -4.18 1.21 13.67
CA LEU A 44 -4.01 0.20 14.72
C LEU A 44 -2.78 -0.69 14.50
N PHE A 45 -2.45 -0.99 13.25
CA PHE A 45 -1.28 -1.79 12.88
C PHE A 45 0.03 -1.03 13.11
N ILE A 46 0.10 0.21 12.63
CA ILE A 46 1.28 1.09 12.75
C ILE A 46 1.66 1.29 14.22
N SER A 47 0.68 1.58 15.08
CA SER A 47 0.94 1.83 16.51
C SER A 47 1.53 0.62 17.25
N LYS A 48 1.40 -0.59 16.70
CA LYS A 48 1.96 -1.82 17.28
C LYS A 48 3.27 -2.27 16.65
N VAL A 49 3.46 -2.01 15.36
CA VAL A 49 4.49 -2.70 14.57
C VAL A 49 5.56 -1.75 14.02
N PHE A 50 5.23 -0.47 13.81
CA PHE A 50 6.09 0.42 13.05
C PHE A 50 6.70 1.51 13.95
N ASP A 51 8.02 1.43 14.16
CA ASP A 51 8.80 2.35 14.98
C ASP A 51 9.61 3.38 14.15
N GLU A 52 10.02 4.46 14.80
CA GLU A 52 10.79 5.55 14.17
C GLU A 52 12.13 5.05 13.60
N LYS A 53 12.78 4.09 14.28
CA LYS A 53 14.02 3.45 13.83
C LYS A 53 13.85 2.72 12.51
N SER A 54 12.72 2.02 12.30
CA SER A 54 12.40 1.40 11.02
C SER A 54 12.29 2.45 9.92
N GLN A 55 11.65 3.58 10.21
CA GLN A 55 11.46 4.67 9.26
C GLN A 55 12.78 5.33 8.84
N GLU A 56 13.70 5.60 9.78
CA GLU A 56 15.02 6.16 9.45
C GLU A 56 15.84 5.21 8.58
N LYS A 57 15.88 3.93 8.97
CA LYS A 57 16.70 2.93 8.28
C LYS A 57 16.17 2.63 6.86
N ILE A 58 14.85 2.53 6.67
CA ILE A 58 14.30 2.35 5.32
C ILE A 58 14.51 3.59 4.46
N LYS A 59 14.39 4.79 5.03
CA LYS A 59 14.69 6.05 4.33
C LYS A 59 16.13 6.09 3.83
N HIS A 60 17.07 5.68 4.66
CA HIS A 60 18.47 5.56 4.27
C HIS A 60 18.66 4.59 3.10
N ILE A 61 18.05 3.41 3.14
CA ILE A 61 18.17 2.42 2.05
C ILE A 61 17.57 2.96 0.74
N VAL A 62 16.41 3.63 0.80
CA VAL A 62 15.78 4.24 -0.38
C VAL A 62 16.68 5.32 -0.99
N GLU A 63 17.29 6.17 -0.16
CA GLU A 63 18.20 7.22 -0.62
C GLU A 63 19.45 6.64 -1.27
N GLU A 64 20.10 5.66 -0.65
CA GLU A 64 21.27 5.00 -1.21
C GLU A 64 21.00 4.37 -2.58
N ILE A 65 19.83 3.74 -2.76
CA ILE A 65 19.42 3.15 -4.04
C ILE A 65 19.15 4.23 -5.09
N ARG A 66 18.49 5.33 -4.70
CA ARG A 66 18.26 6.49 -5.56
C ARG A 66 19.58 7.09 -6.05
N LEU A 67 20.53 7.31 -5.15
CA LEU A 67 21.85 7.84 -5.48
C LEU A 67 22.61 6.89 -6.40
N THR A 68 22.65 5.60 -6.06
CA THR A 68 23.29 4.57 -6.90
C THR A 68 22.70 4.54 -8.32
N PHE A 69 21.37 4.66 -8.45
CA PHE A 69 20.72 4.74 -9.76
C PHE A 69 21.17 5.97 -10.55
N ILE A 70 21.19 7.15 -9.92
CA ILE A 70 21.62 8.42 -10.53
C ILE A 70 23.09 8.37 -10.98
N GLU A 71 23.96 7.79 -10.16
CA GLU A 71 25.39 7.61 -10.43
C GLU A 71 25.68 6.59 -11.53
N THR A 72 24.76 5.64 -11.73
CA THR A 72 24.87 4.64 -12.79
C THR A 72 24.50 5.22 -14.17
N LEU A 73 23.58 6.20 -14.23
CA LEU A 73 23.08 6.76 -15.49
C LEU A 73 24.18 7.27 -16.44
N PRO A 74 25.23 7.99 -16.01
CA PRO A 74 26.34 8.40 -16.88
C PRO A 74 27.05 7.24 -17.58
N ASN A 75 27.06 6.03 -16.99
CA ASN A 75 27.76 4.88 -17.53
C ASN A 75 26.92 4.07 -18.53
N ILE A 76 25.65 4.43 -18.74
CA ILE A 76 24.74 3.73 -19.64
C ILE A 76 25.02 4.14 -21.10
N GLN A 77 25.55 3.20 -21.89
CA GLN A 77 26.01 3.46 -23.27
C GLN A 77 24.87 3.51 -24.31
N TRP A 78 23.73 2.88 -24.04
CA TRP A 78 22.61 2.85 -24.99
C TRP A 78 21.78 4.15 -24.99
N MET A 79 21.97 5.03 -24.00
CA MET A 79 21.29 6.32 -23.87
C MET A 79 22.21 7.46 -24.29
N ASP A 80 21.70 8.39 -25.09
CA ASP A 80 22.41 9.63 -25.38
C ASP A 80 22.59 10.51 -24.12
N LEU A 81 23.37 11.59 -24.24
CA LEU A 81 23.67 12.47 -23.11
C LEU A 81 22.42 13.20 -22.58
N GLU A 82 21.56 13.68 -23.47
CA GLU A 82 20.37 14.46 -23.12
C GLU A 82 19.36 13.60 -22.35
N THR A 83 19.10 12.39 -22.85
CA THR A 83 18.21 11.42 -22.22
C THR A 83 18.74 10.99 -20.84
N ARG A 84 20.07 10.82 -20.67
CA ARG A 84 20.68 10.53 -19.36
C ARG A 84 20.45 11.67 -18.36
N GLN A 85 20.60 12.92 -18.78
CA GLN A 85 20.35 14.09 -17.92
C GLN A 85 18.88 14.17 -17.49
N GLN A 86 17.93 13.96 -18.41
CA GLN A 86 16.50 13.94 -18.06
C GLN A 86 16.15 12.79 -17.11
N ALA A 87 16.76 11.62 -17.29
CA ALA A 87 16.59 10.49 -16.38
C ALA A 87 17.12 10.80 -14.96
N GLN A 88 18.26 11.49 -14.85
CA GLN A 88 18.81 11.92 -13.56
C GLN A 88 17.87 12.90 -12.86
N ILE A 89 17.36 13.91 -13.59
CA ILE A 89 16.39 14.88 -13.05
C ILE A 89 15.14 14.16 -12.55
N LYS A 90 14.60 13.22 -13.35
CA LYS A 90 13.43 12.45 -12.95
C LYS A 90 13.68 11.64 -11.67
N ALA A 91 14.83 10.96 -11.58
CA ALA A 91 15.20 10.15 -10.42
C ALA A 91 15.38 11.00 -9.15
N GLN A 92 16.00 12.18 -9.26
CA GLN A 92 16.15 13.14 -8.16
C GLN A 92 14.81 13.66 -7.66
N MET A 93 13.83 13.82 -8.56
CA MET A 93 12.49 14.32 -8.25
C MET A 93 11.53 13.23 -7.76
N ILE A 94 12.01 11.98 -7.54
CA ILE A 94 11.14 10.92 -7.02
C ILE A 94 10.76 11.24 -5.58
N ILE A 95 9.46 11.34 -5.32
CA ILE A 95 8.91 11.52 -3.99
C ILE A 95 8.80 10.16 -3.30
N ASP A 96 9.41 9.97 -2.14
CA ASP A 96 9.23 8.76 -1.32
C ASP A 96 8.15 8.96 -0.23
N ARG A 97 7.35 7.92 -0.03
CA ARG A 97 6.35 7.81 1.05
C ARG A 97 6.51 6.45 1.73
N LEU A 98 6.87 6.47 3.01
CA LEU A 98 7.33 5.29 3.75
C LEU A 98 6.44 5.07 4.97
N GLY A 99 6.02 3.83 5.20
CA GLY A 99 5.15 3.44 6.31
C GLY A 99 3.70 3.81 6.07
N TYR A 100 3.33 5.07 6.29
CA TYR A 100 1.94 5.48 6.32
C TYR A 100 1.70 6.98 6.05
N PRO A 101 0.47 7.38 5.66
CA PRO A 101 0.10 8.79 5.57
C PRO A 101 0.09 9.46 6.95
N LYS A 102 0.75 10.62 7.09
CA LYS A 102 0.86 11.36 8.35
C LYS A 102 -0.48 11.71 9.01
N TRP A 103 -1.55 11.88 8.24
CA TRP A 103 -2.86 12.21 8.81
C TRP A 103 -3.42 11.08 9.70
N LEU A 104 -2.89 9.85 9.61
CA LEU A 104 -3.26 8.74 10.49
C LEU A 104 -2.71 8.86 11.92
N GLU A 105 -1.80 9.80 12.19
CA GLU A 105 -1.30 10.06 13.55
C GLU A 105 -2.36 10.71 14.45
N ASP A 106 -3.39 11.33 13.85
CA ASP A 106 -4.49 11.97 14.57
C ASP A 106 -5.81 11.23 14.31
N GLU A 107 -6.35 10.59 15.35
CA GLU A 107 -7.60 9.84 15.33
C GLU A 107 -8.77 10.67 14.75
N ARG A 108 -8.79 11.99 14.98
CA ARG A 108 -9.84 12.89 14.47
C ARG A 108 -9.86 12.95 12.94
N ASN A 109 -8.71 12.78 12.29
CA ASN A 109 -8.65 12.72 10.83
C ASN A 109 -9.16 11.38 10.31
N ILE A 110 -8.97 10.29 11.07
CA ILE A 110 -9.53 8.98 10.77
C ILE A 110 -11.06 9.04 10.85
N ASP A 111 -11.60 9.58 11.94
CA ASP A 111 -13.04 9.78 12.08
C ASP A 111 -13.62 10.65 10.96
N ARG A 112 -12.94 11.75 10.62
CA ARG A 112 -13.35 12.63 9.50
C ARG A 112 -13.33 11.88 8.17
N PHE A 113 -12.34 11.01 7.93
CA PHE A 113 -12.26 10.23 6.70
C PHE A 113 -13.47 9.31 6.54
N TYR A 114 -13.95 8.70 7.64
CA TYR A 114 -15.09 7.77 7.65
C TYR A 114 -16.43 8.40 8.05
N GLN A 115 -16.51 9.72 8.22
CA GLN A 115 -17.70 10.40 8.78
C GLN A 115 -19.00 10.13 8.01
N ASP A 116 -18.93 9.91 6.70
CA ASP A 116 -20.09 9.67 5.84
C ASP A 116 -20.48 8.18 5.77
N LEU A 117 -19.68 7.28 6.37
CA LEU A 117 -19.92 5.85 6.37
C LEU A 117 -20.80 5.43 7.55
N ASN A 118 -22.10 5.33 7.31
CA ASN A 118 -23.07 4.86 8.30
C ASN A 118 -23.35 3.37 8.09
N LEU A 119 -22.80 2.52 8.96
CA LEU A 119 -23.07 1.08 8.93
C LEU A 119 -24.42 0.75 9.56
N SER A 120 -25.07 -0.30 9.04
CA SER A 120 -26.29 -0.84 9.61
C SER A 120 -25.98 -1.78 10.77
N SER A 121 -26.69 -1.61 11.88
CA SER A 121 -26.68 -2.54 13.04
C SER A 121 -27.52 -3.80 12.81
N THR A 122 -28.05 -4.02 11.61
CA THR A 122 -28.86 -5.21 11.30
C THR A 122 -27.99 -6.48 11.21
N ASN A 123 -28.57 -7.65 11.49
CA ASN A 123 -27.89 -8.95 11.39
C ASN A 123 -27.53 -9.39 9.95
N ASN A 124 -27.60 -8.49 8.96
CA ASN A 124 -27.30 -8.80 7.56
C ASN A 124 -25.98 -8.14 7.10
N PRO A 125 -24.85 -8.89 7.09
CA PRO A 125 -23.55 -8.34 6.69
C PRO A 125 -23.49 -7.89 5.23
N MET A 126 -24.42 -8.33 4.38
CA MET A 126 -24.46 -7.92 2.97
C MET A 126 -24.80 -6.45 2.81
N ILE A 127 -25.63 -5.90 3.71
CA ILE A 127 -26.01 -4.48 3.70
C ILE A 127 -24.76 -3.62 3.94
N ASN A 128 -23.94 -3.97 4.94
CA ASN A 128 -22.72 -3.21 5.24
C ASN A 128 -21.70 -3.28 4.11
N ILE A 129 -21.59 -4.41 3.40
CA ILE A 129 -20.74 -4.50 2.19
C ILE A 129 -21.20 -3.51 1.11
N ILE A 130 -22.51 -3.37 0.89
CA ILE A 130 -23.07 -2.43 -0.09
C ILE A 130 -22.80 -0.98 0.34
N LEU A 131 -23.00 -0.68 1.63
CA LEU A 131 -22.77 0.66 2.20
C LEU A 131 -21.30 1.08 2.08
N VAL A 132 -20.36 0.20 2.41
CA VAL A 132 -18.92 0.44 2.23
C VAL A 132 -18.58 0.72 0.77
N ARG A 133 -19.08 -0.11 -0.17
CA ARG A 133 -18.84 0.10 -1.61
C ARG A 133 -19.42 1.42 -2.12
N ARG A 134 -20.60 1.79 -1.63
CA ARG A 134 -21.23 3.07 -1.95
C ARG A 134 -20.38 4.23 -1.45
N PHE A 135 -19.96 4.19 -0.18
CA PHE A 135 -19.06 5.18 0.40
C PHE A 135 -17.76 5.33 -0.41
N GLN A 136 -17.07 4.23 -0.71
CA GLN A 136 -15.84 4.26 -1.52
C GLN A 136 -16.07 4.88 -2.91
N LYS A 137 -17.20 4.57 -3.55
CA LYS A 137 -17.58 5.17 -4.83
C LYS A 137 -17.85 6.67 -4.70
N GLU A 138 -18.59 7.09 -3.68
CA GLU A 138 -18.89 8.50 -3.42
C GLU A 138 -17.62 9.31 -3.13
N GLN A 139 -16.67 8.76 -2.34
CA GLN A 139 -15.37 9.40 -2.11
C GLN A 139 -14.58 9.61 -3.40
N ASN A 140 -14.60 8.64 -4.33
CA ASN A 140 -13.97 8.79 -5.63
C ASN A 140 -14.70 9.81 -6.53
N LEU A 141 -16.03 9.83 -6.50
CA LEU A 141 -16.82 10.80 -7.26
C LEU A 141 -16.62 12.24 -6.77
N LYS A 142 -16.46 12.44 -5.45
CA LYS A 142 -16.17 13.76 -4.89
C LYS A 142 -14.89 14.37 -5.46
N LYS A 143 -13.91 13.55 -5.89
CA LYS A 143 -12.65 14.02 -6.48
C LYS A 143 -12.79 14.56 -7.91
N LEU A 144 -13.93 14.30 -8.58
CA LEU A 144 -14.15 14.80 -9.94
C LEU A 144 -14.19 16.34 -9.95
N GLY A 145 -13.43 16.96 -10.86
CA GLY A 145 -13.31 18.41 -10.96
C GLY A 145 -12.41 19.07 -9.90
N GLN A 146 -11.84 18.29 -8.98
CA GLN A 146 -10.87 18.78 -8.00
C GLN A 146 -9.44 18.59 -8.50
N ARG A 147 -8.50 19.35 -7.93
CA ARG A 147 -7.08 19.13 -8.17
C ARG A 147 -6.65 17.80 -7.53
N PRO A 148 -5.77 17.01 -8.18
CA PRO A 148 -5.24 15.78 -7.58
C PRO A 148 -4.55 16.07 -6.25
N ASP A 149 -4.91 15.31 -5.21
CA ASP A 149 -4.20 15.34 -3.94
C ASP A 149 -2.88 14.56 -4.09
N ILE A 150 -1.76 15.25 -3.91
CA ILE A 150 -0.41 14.68 -4.03
C ILE A 150 -0.15 13.69 -2.89
N GLU A 151 -0.71 13.92 -1.71
CA GLU A 151 -0.53 13.08 -0.51
C GLU A 151 -1.43 11.85 -0.48
N GLU A 152 -2.33 11.68 -1.47
CA GLU A 152 -3.22 10.53 -1.52
C GLU A 152 -2.47 9.23 -1.84
N TRP A 153 -2.73 8.19 -1.04
CA TRP A 153 -2.21 6.84 -1.25
C TRP A 153 -3.25 5.93 -1.92
N THR A 154 -2.79 5.05 -2.81
CA THR A 154 -3.63 4.02 -3.44
C THR A 154 -3.58 2.68 -2.70
N MET A 155 -2.71 2.56 -1.70
CA MET A 155 -2.59 1.40 -0.80
C MET A 155 -2.77 1.86 0.63
N THR A 156 -3.26 0.96 1.45
CA THR A 156 -3.42 1.15 2.88
C THR A 156 -2.13 0.76 3.61
N PRO A 157 -1.88 1.25 4.83
CA PRO A 157 -0.63 0.97 5.54
C PRO A 157 -0.36 -0.52 5.80
N ILE A 158 -1.40 -1.35 5.86
CA ILE A 158 -1.30 -2.79 6.12
C ILE A 158 -0.96 -3.62 4.87
N ASP A 159 -1.01 -3.02 3.67
CA ASP A 159 -0.74 -3.75 2.43
C ASP A 159 0.72 -4.23 2.38
N VAL A 160 0.91 -5.54 2.18
CA VAL A 160 2.24 -6.15 1.98
C VAL A 160 2.63 -6.03 0.51
N ASN A 161 2.86 -4.79 0.06
CA ASN A 161 3.26 -4.50 -1.32
C ASN A 161 3.97 -3.12 -1.39
N ALA A 162 4.38 -2.71 -2.58
CA ALA A 162 4.89 -1.37 -2.86
C ALA A 162 4.49 -0.95 -4.28
N TYR A 163 4.40 0.35 -4.54
CA TYR A 163 4.03 0.85 -5.86
C TYR A 163 4.76 2.13 -6.24
N TYR A 164 4.88 2.36 -7.54
CA TYR A 164 5.25 3.63 -8.13
C TYR A 164 4.00 4.23 -8.79
N ALA A 165 3.75 5.52 -8.55
CA ALA A 165 2.69 6.30 -9.17
C ALA A 165 3.31 7.25 -10.20
N PRO A 166 3.31 6.89 -11.50
CA PRO A 166 3.97 7.70 -12.54
C PRO A 166 3.45 9.14 -12.63
N TRP A 167 2.15 9.35 -12.41
CA TRP A 167 1.51 10.67 -12.47
C TRP A 167 1.92 11.61 -11.32
N LYS A 168 2.51 11.07 -10.24
CA LYS A 168 3.05 11.83 -9.10
C LYS A 168 4.57 11.76 -9.01
N ASN A 169 5.23 10.97 -9.87
CA ASN A 169 6.63 10.56 -9.71
C ASN A 169 6.93 10.10 -8.27
N MET A 170 6.07 9.25 -7.70
CA MET A 170 6.09 8.90 -6.28
C MET A 170 6.23 7.40 -6.07
N ILE A 171 7.15 6.98 -5.21
CA ILE A 171 7.28 5.60 -4.72
C ILE A 171 6.67 5.51 -3.31
N VAL A 172 5.94 4.44 -3.05
CA VAL A 172 5.25 4.24 -1.77
C VAL A 172 5.49 2.84 -1.24
N PHE A 173 5.92 2.77 0.02
CA PHE A 173 6.16 1.55 0.78
C PHE A 173 5.31 1.56 2.05
N PRO A 174 4.11 0.96 2.04
CA PRO A 174 3.30 0.77 3.23
C PRO A 174 4.03 0.02 4.35
N ALA A 175 3.67 0.28 5.60
CA ALA A 175 4.24 -0.37 6.78
C ALA A 175 4.15 -1.91 6.70
N GLY A 176 3.12 -2.44 6.05
CA GLY A 176 2.92 -3.88 5.85
C GLY A 176 4.04 -4.58 5.06
N ILE A 177 4.77 -3.91 4.16
CA ILE A 177 5.95 -4.53 3.51
C ILE A 177 7.23 -4.35 4.33
N LEU A 178 7.25 -3.44 5.30
CA LEU A 178 8.41 -3.08 6.11
C LEU A 178 8.53 -3.99 7.34
N GLN A 179 8.43 -5.30 7.11
CA GLN A 179 8.54 -6.35 8.11
C GLN A 179 9.28 -7.57 7.53
N THR A 180 9.72 -8.47 8.41
CA THR A 180 10.35 -9.74 8.04
C THR A 180 9.44 -10.54 7.10
N PRO A 181 9.95 -11.16 6.02
CA PRO A 181 11.37 -11.33 5.65
C PRO A 181 11.95 -10.19 4.80
N PHE A 182 11.18 -9.15 4.49
CA PHE A 182 11.61 -8.10 3.58
C PHE A 182 12.47 -7.04 4.27
N PHE A 183 12.14 -6.67 5.50
CA PHE A 183 12.87 -5.65 6.24
C PHE A 183 12.79 -5.89 7.74
N ASP A 184 13.92 -5.71 8.44
CA ASP A 184 13.97 -5.66 9.90
C ASP A 184 14.93 -4.57 10.37
N ALA A 185 14.47 -3.68 11.27
CA ALA A 185 15.28 -2.61 11.81
C ALA A 185 16.45 -3.13 12.68
N ASN A 186 16.34 -4.33 13.23
CA ASN A 186 17.28 -4.90 14.20
C ASN A 186 18.35 -5.82 13.57
N ILE A 187 18.24 -6.18 12.29
CA ILE A 187 19.24 -6.99 11.60
C ILE A 187 20.30 -6.13 10.89
N PRO A 188 21.48 -6.68 10.51
CA PRO A 188 22.47 -5.96 9.73
C PRO A 188 21.91 -5.38 8.42
N ILE A 189 22.35 -4.18 8.04
CA ILE A 189 21.82 -3.48 6.87
C ILE A 189 22.04 -4.27 5.56
N SER A 190 23.11 -5.08 5.48
CA SER A 190 23.40 -5.94 4.32
C SER A 190 22.28 -6.94 4.01
N LEU A 191 21.64 -7.50 5.05
CA LEU A 191 20.49 -8.39 4.86
C LEU A 191 19.28 -7.62 4.33
N ASN A 192 19.01 -6.43 4.87
CA ASN A 192 17.95 -5.56 4.35
C ASN A 192 18.22 -5.16 2.88
N PHE A 193 19.46 -4.88 2.51
CA PHE A 193 19.80 -4.63 1.10
C PHE A 193 19.52 -5.86 0.23
N GLY A 194 19.84 -7.06 0.69
CA GLY A 194 19.52 -8.29 -0.05
C GLY A 194 18.03 -8.51 -0.27
N SER A 195 17.19 -8.10 0.68
CA SER A 195 15.74 -8.32 0.64
C SER A 195 14.96 -7.13 0.04
N ILE A 196 14.89 -5.98 0.73
CA ILE A 196 14.03 -4.85 0.33
C ILE A 196 14.64 -4.04 -0.82
N ALA A 197 15.96 -4.00 -1.01
CA ALA A 197 16.54 -3.14 -2.04
C ALA A 197 16.13 -3.57 -3.45
N SER A 198 16.00 -4.87 -3.71
CA SER A 198 15.50 -5.37 -5.00
C SER A 198 14.07 -4.92 -5.28
N ILE A 199 13.24 -4.82 -4.23
CA ILE A 199 11.87 -4.34 -4.33
C ILE A 199 11.88 -2.84 -4.58
N ILE A 200 12.74 -2.08 -3.89
CA ILE A 200 12.88 -0.63 -4.07
C ILE A 200 13.38 -0.31 -5.48
N GLY A 201 14.47 -0.91 -5.93
CA GLY A 201 15.03 -0.64 -7.26
C GLY A 201 14.14 -1.07 -8.43
N ARG A 202 13.13 -1.92 -8.18
CA ARG A 202 12.10 -2.29 -9.16
C ARG A 202 10.99 -1.23 -9.29
N LYS A 203 10.79 -0.37 -8.29
CA LYS A 203 9.75 0.66 -8.28
C LYS A 203 10.28 1.96 -8.85
#